data_AF-S8F4W6-F1
#
_entry.id   AF-S8F4W6-F1
#
_cell.length_a   1.000
_cell.length_b   1.000
_cell.length_c   1.000
_cell.angle_alpha   90.00
_cell.angle_beta   90.00
_cell.angle_gamma   90.00
#
_symmetry.space_group_name_H-M   'P 1'
#
loop_
_entity.id
_entity.type
_entity.pdbx_description
1 polymer ?
#
loop_
_entity_poly.entity_id
_entity_poly.type
_entity_poly.pdbx_seq_one_letter_code
_entity_poly.pdbx_strand_id
1 'polypeptide(L)'
;MEDTRGPNRGSYIWGRSVHNIRIERLWVDFTSGLGSKWKAFFQELEMSYGLDADNPSHIWLLHHLFLTILNQEIHMWQGAWNCHRISLPEGRRSSPAKLRDMSMLQHGIRGFQVVHDQLSPADITEYGVDWDAIGNGDNHYLRHHNVHNTNDAFSNNPFLTHQPEQYSVVDVHEPNCPLTAEQIVYLDQRVSTIPFAYEVDTYRTIWVTAFAICTNELSW
;
A
#
# COMPACT_ATOMS: atom_id res chain seq x y z
N MET A 1 5.69 4.30 18.30
CA MET A 1 6.67 5.06 17.47
C MET A 1 7.17 6.29 18.20
N GLU A 2 6.29 7.05 18.89
CA GLU A 2 6.71 8.13 19.81
C GLU A 2 7.49 7.61 21.02
N ASP A 3 7.10 6.48 21.60
CA ASP A 3 7.82 5.83 22.72
C ASP A 3 9.28 5.49 22.39
N THR A 4 9.60 5.32 21.11
CA THR A 4 10.92 4.93 20.62
C THR A 4 11.69 6.10 19.99
N ARG A 5 11.01 7.19 19.58
CA ARG A 5 11.61 8.28 18.77
C ARG A 5 11.34 9.70 19.29
N GLY A 6 10.58 9.85 20.38
CA GLY A 6 10.24 11.12 21.00
C GLY A 6 9.00 11.79 20.38
N PRO A 7 8.25 12.60 21.16
CA PRO A 7 7.09 13.34 20.67
C PRO A 7 7.51 14.47 19.71
N ASN A 8 6.60 14.90 18.82
CA ASN A 8 6.75 16.08 17.96
C ASN A 8 7.94 16.09 16.97
N ARG A 9 8.57 14.94 16.68
CA ARG A 9 9.64 14.85 15.67
C ARG A 9 9.13 15.08 14.24
N GLY A 10 7.84 14.90 14.03
CA GLY A 10 7.25 14.80 12.72
C GLY A 10 7.57 13.50 11.98
N SER A 11 7.56 12.38 12.71
CA SER A 11 7.83 11.03 12.18
C SER A 11 6.71 10.46 11.28
N TYR A 12 5.70 11.27 11.02
CA TYR A 12 4.56 10.98 10.17
C TYR A 12 4.38 12.15 9.22
N ILE A 13 3.88 11.95 8.00
CA ILE A 13 3.54 13.05 7.12
C ILE A 13 2.07 13.38 7.40
N TRP A 14 1.80 14.44 8.14
CA TRP A 14 0.45 14.98 8.33
C TRP A 14 0.31 16.28 7.54
N GLY A 15 -0.82 16.45 6.88
CA GLY A 15 -1.09 17.59 6.01
C GLY A 15 -2.09 17.22 4.93
N ARG A 16 -2.66 18.23 4.26
CA ARG A 16 -3.64 18.00 3.19
C ARG A 16 -3.01 17.31 1.96
N SER A 17 -3.85 16.69 1.11
CA SER A 17 -3.55 15.82 -0.06
C SER A 17 -2.36 16.23 -0.97
N VAL A 18 -1.92 17.49 -0.97
CA VAL A 18 -0.69 17.90 -1.69
C VAL A 18 0.61 17.36 -1.08
N HIS A 19 0.64 16.99 0.20
CA HIS A 19 1.79 16.32 0.83
C HIS A 19 1.88 14.84 0.48
N ASN A 20 0.83 14.31 -0.16
CA ASN A 20 0.66 12.90 -0.44
C ASN A 20 0.88 12.58 -1.93
N ILE A 21 1.21 13.57 -2.78
CA ILE A 21 1.30 13.41 -4.23
C ILE A 21 2.20 12.23 -4.63
N ARG A 22 3.32 12.03 -3.92
CA ARG A 22 4.26 10.94 -4.22
C ARG A 22 3.72 9.56 -3.87
N ILE A 23 3.02 9.42 -2.75
CA ILE A 23 2.39 8.13 -2.41
C ILE A 23 1.13 7.92 -3.25
N GLU A 24 0.38 8.97 -3.59
CA GLU A 24 -0.75 8.90 -4.52
C GLU A 24 -0.29 8.43 -5.90
N ARG A 25 0.84 8.97 -6.41
CA ARG A 25 1.46 8.50 -7.65
C ARG A 25 1.90 7.04 -7.55
N LEU A 26 2.51 6.65 -6.43
CA LEU A 26 2.88 5.26 -6.17
C LEU A 26 1.64 4.36 -6.18
N TRP A 27 0.53 4.78 -5.55
CA TRP A 27 -0.73 4.05 -5.53
C TRP A 27 -1.33 3.88 -6.92
N VAL A 28 -1.25 4.90 -7.78
CA VAL A 28 -1.65 4.78 -9.20
C VAL A 28 -0.78 3.75 -9.92
N ASP A 29 0.53 3.83 -9.78
CA ASP A 29 1.46 2.88 -10.41
C ASP A 29 1.25 1.44 -9.87
N PHE A 30 0.98 1.28 -8.57
CA PHE A 30 0.68 0.00 -7.94
C PHE A 30 -0.65 -0.58 -8.43
N THR A 31 -1.70 0.23 -8.47
CA THR A 31 -3.01 -0.19 -8.93
C THR A 31 -2.97 -0.59 -10.41
N SER A 32 -2.27 0.19 -11.24
CA SER A 32 -2.11 -0.14 -12.65
C SER A 32 -1.23 -1.39 -12.88
N GLY A 33 -0.16 -1.56 -12.09
CA GLY A 33 0.80 -2.65 -12.28
C GLY A 33 0.38 -3.99 -11.67
N LEU A 34 -0.42 -3.99 -10.61
CA LEU A 34 -0.77 -5.21 -9.87
C LEU A 34 -2.19 -5.18 -9.27
N GLY A 35 -2.56 -4.06 -8.63
CA GLY A 35 -3.80 -3.99 -7.84
C GLY A 35 -5.08 -4.21 -8.66
N SER A 36 -5.12 -3.70 -9.89
CA SER A 36 -6.27 -3.86 -10.79
C SER A 36 -6.54 -5.32 -11.17
N LYS A 37 -5.49 -6.14 -11.34
CA LYS A 37 -5.61 -7.57 -11.62
C LYS A 37 -6.30 -8.30 -10.48
N TRP A 38 -5.80 -8.14 -9.25
CA TRP A 38 -6.36 -8.79 -8.06
C TRP A 38 -7.76 -8.28 -7.73
N LYS A 39 -8.00 -6.98 -7.89
CA LYS A 39 -9.34 -6.40 -7.76
C LYS A 39 -10.32 -7.04 -8.73
N ALA A 40 -9.97 -7.11 -10.02
CA ALA A 40 -10.82 -7.70 -11.04
C ALA A 40 -11.08 -9.19 -10.76
N PHE A 41 -10.06 -9.93 -10.32
CA PHE A 41 -10.18 -11.33 -9.93
C PHE A 41 -11.15 -11.52 -8.76
N PHE A 42 -11.01 -10.78 -7.66
CA PHE A 42 -11.93 -10.92 -6.52
C PHE A 42 -13.36 -10.51 -6.88
N GLN A 43 -13.54 -9.46 -7.69
CA GLN A 43 -14.85 -9.09 -8.21
C GLN A 43 -15.47 -10.21 -9.07
N GLU A 44 -14.66 -10.88 -9.91
CA GLU A 44 -15.09 -12.04 -10.67
C GLU A 44 -15.54 -13.19 -9.75
N LEU A 45 -14.80 -13.45 -8.67
CA LEU A 45 -15.17 -14.46 -7.69
C LEU A 45 -16.51 -14.17 -7.01
N GLU A 46 -16.76 -12.91 -6.64
CA GLU A 46 -18.04 -12.47 -6.05
C GLU A 46 -19.20 -12.63 -7.04
N MET A 47 -19.00 -12.19 -8.29
CA MET A 47 -20.07 -12.19 -9.30
C MET A 47 -20.42 -13.59 -9.82
N SER A 48 -19.46 -14.52 -9.87
CA SER A 48 -19.62 -15.76 -10.63
C SER A 48 -19.18 -17.04 -9.91
N TYR A 49 -18.45 -16.96 -8.81
CA TYR A 49 -17.85 -18.13 -8.16
C TYR A 49 -18.14 -18.23 -6.64
N GLY A 50 -19.21 -17.57 -6.18
CA GLY A 50 -19.77 -17.80 -4.85
C GLY A 50 -19.01 -17.17 -3.68
N LEU A 51 -18.02 -16.31 -3.97
CA LEU A 51 -17.39 -15.51 -2.91
C LEU A 51 -18.43 -14.55 -2.31
N ASP A 52 -18.44 -14.49 -0.98
CA ASP A 52 -19.25 -13.58 -0.19
C ASP A 52 -18.26 -12.80 0.69
N ALA A 53 -18.14 -11.50 0.43
CA ALA A 53 -17.19 -10.63 1.11
C ALA A 53 -17.54 -10.36 2.58
N ASP A 54 -18.80 -10.59 2.96
CA ASP A 54 -19.27 -10.44 4.33
C ASP A 54 -19.09 -11.75 5.14
N ASN A 55 -18.72 -12.85 4.48
CA ASN A 55 -18.50 -14.14 5.13
C ASN A 55 -17.03 -14.33 5.57
N PRO A 56 -16.72 -14.36 6.88
CA PRO A 56 -15.34 -14.46 7.36
C PRO A 56 -14.66 -15.78 6.97
N SER A 57 -15.41 -16.88 6.81
CA SER A 57 -14.87 -18.16 6.34
C SER A 57 -14.37 -18.06 4.90
N HIS A 58 -15.07 -17.29 4.06
CA HIS A 58 -14.66 -17.06 2.68
C HIS A 58 -13.41 -16.15 2.61
N ILE A 59 -13.36 -15.09 3.44
CA ILE A 59 -12.18 -14.24 3.56
C ILE A 59 -10.97 -15.02 4.08
N TRP A 60 -11.18 -15.90 5.07
CA TRP A 60 -10.13 -16.80 5.54
C TRP A 60 -9.60 -17.68 4.42
N LEU A 61 -10.49 -18.28 3.61
CA LEU A 61 -10.06 -19.14 2.51
C LEU A 61 -9.31 -18.36 1.44
N LEU A 62 -9.74 -17.14 1.10
CA LEU A 62 -8.99 -16.27 0.20
C LEU A 62 -7.58 -16.01 0.72
N HIS A 63 -7.44 -15.71 2.02
CA HIS A 63 -6.14 -15.49 2.63
C HIS A 63 -5.28 -16.76 2.57
N HIS A 64 -5.84 -17.90 2.97
CA HIS A 64 -5.15 -19.20 2.96
C HIS A 64 -4.62 -19.56 1.57
N LEU A 65 -5.43 -19.36 0.53
CA LEU A 65 -5.08 -19.73 -0.85
C LEU A 65 -4.15 -18.71 -1.53
N PHE A 66 -4.40 -17.40 -1.36
CA PHE A 66 -3.84 -16.39 -2.24
C PHE A 66 -2.95 -15.37 -1.55
N LEU A 67 -2.96 -15.23 -0.22
CA LEU A 67 -2.18 -14.18 0.45
C LEU A 67 -0.68 -14.35 0.21
N THR A 68 -0.17 -15.57 0.25
CA THR A 68 1.25 -15.86 -0.05
C THR A 68 1.62 -15.47 -1.48
N ILE A 69 0.76 -15.80 -2.45
CA ILE A 69 0.99 -15.50 -3.87
C ILE A 69 0.95 -13.98 -4.09
N LEU A 70 -0.06 -13.31 -3.53
CA LEU A 70 -0.23 -11.87 -3.59
C LEU A 70 0.99 -11.15 -2.98
N ASN A 71 1.48 -11.58 -1.82
CA ASN A 71 2.68 -11.02 -1.21
C ASN A 71 3.93 -11.21 -2.08
N GLN A 72 4.11 -12.38 -2.70
CA GLN A 72 5.21 -12.62 -3.62
C GLN A 72 5.14 -11.70 -4.85
N GLU A 73 3.97 -11.55 -5.46
CA GLU A 73 3.78 -10.65 -6.59
C GLU A 73 3.99 -9.18 -6.20
N ILE A 74 3.56 -8.76 -5.00
CA ILE A 74 3.84 -7.42 -4.47
C ILE A 74 5.35 -7.22 -4.32
N HIS A 75 6.09 -8.19 -3.78
CA HIS A 75 7.54 -8.09 -3.66
C HIS A 75 8.25 -8.02 -5.01
N MET A 76 7.78 -8.78 -6.00
CA MET A 76 8.31 -8.70 -7.37
C MET A 76 8.04 -7.33 -7.98
N TRP A 77 6.80 -6.81 -7.85
CA TRP A 77 6.43 -5.49 -8.32
C TRP A 77 7.28 -4.41 -7.63
N GLN A 78 7.47 -4.50 -6.31
CA GLN A 78 8.31 -3.58 -5.54
C GLN A 78 9.75 -3.59 -6.05
N GLY A 79 10.32 -4.77 -6.32
CA GLY A 79 11.67 -4.89 -6.89
C GLY A 79 11.78 -4.24 -8.27
N ALA A 80 10.81 -4.49 -9.15
CA ALA A 80 10.74 -3.90 -10.47
C ALA A 80 10.58 -2.38 -10.41
N TRP A 81 9.68 -1.88 -9.57
CA TRP A 81 9.45 -0.47 -9.34
C TRP A 81 10.72 0.18 -8.76
N ASN A 82 11.40 -0.41 -7.79
CA ASN A 82 12.65 0.17 -7.27
C ASN A 82 13.78 0.27 -8.33
N CYS A 83 13.71 -0.52 -9.40
CA CYS A 83 14.66 -0.50 -10.51
C CYS A 83 14.23 0.38 -11.70
N HIS A 84 12.97 0.84 -11.75
CA HIS A 84 12.47 1.62 -12.87
C HIS A 84 13.15 2.99 -12.95
N ARG A 85 13.27 3.56 -14.15
CA ARG A 85 13.92 4.86 -14.33
C ARG A 85 12.91 6.00 -14.12
N ILE A 86 13.17 6.86 -13.14
CA ILE A 86 12.47 8.14 -12.99
C ILE A 86 13.25 9.27 -13.64
N SER A 87 12.52 10.25 -14.18
CA SER A 87 13.10 11.52 -14.64
C SER A 87 13.22 12.46 -13.44
N LEU A 88 14.37 13.11 -13.31
CA LEU A 88 14.60 14.14 -12.30
C LEU A 88 14.65 15.52 -12.97
N PRO A 89 14.16 16.59 -12.31
CA PRO A 89 14.14 17.93 -12.88
C PRO A 89 15.52 18.42 -13.37
N GLU A 90 16.59 18.12 -12.62
CA GLU A 90 17.93 18.62 -12.88
C GLU A 90 18.95 17.53 -13.27
N GLY A 91 18.52 16.31 -13.59
CA GLY A 91 19.41 15.15 -13.61
C GLY A 91 19.17 14.10 -14.70
N ARG A 92 20.17 13.20 -14.85
CA ARG A 92 20.04 11.98 -15.65
C ARG A 92 19.02 11.03 -15.01
N ARG A 93 18.19 10.39 -15.84
CA ARG A 93 17.26 9.35 -15.40
C ARG A 93 17.97 8.31 -14.54
N SER A 94 17.45 8.07 -13.35
CA SER A 94 18.01 7.14 -12.36
C SER A 94 16.90 6.33 -11.72
N SER A 95 17.22 5.17 -11.14
CA SER A 95 16.23 4.37 -10.44
C SER A 95 16.06 4.79 -8.98
N PRO A 96 14.87 4.59 -8.36
CA PRO A 96 14.68 4.83 -6.93
C PRO A 96 15.76 4.17 -6.07
N ALA A 97 16.13 2.91 -6.36
CA ALA A 97 17.20 2.20 -5.66
C ALA A 97 18.54 2.94 -5.78
N LYS A 98 18.92 3.36 -6.99
CA LYS A 98 20.17 4.09 -7.21
C LYS A 98 20.19 5.44 -6.50
N LEU A 99 19.06 6.16 -6.51
CA LEU A 99 18.95 7.45 -5.84
C LEU A 99 19.06 7.31 -4.32
N ARG A 100 18.45 6.26 -3.75
CA ARG A 100 18.62 5.90 -2.34
C ARG A 100 20.09 5.65 -2.01
N ASP A 101 20.78 4.83 -2.79
CA ASP A 101 22.17 4.47 -2.54
C ASP A 101 23.11 5.68 -2.65
N MET A 102 22.91 6.52 -3.68
CA MET A 102 23.66 7.77 -3.83
C MET A 102 23.39 8.74 -2.67
N SER A 103 22.15 8.84 -2.21
CA SER A 103 21.80 9.66 -1.04
C SER A 103 22.51 9.17 0.22
N MET A 104 22.59 7.86 0.44
CA MET A 104 23.31 7.30 1.59
C MET A 104 24.82 7.53 1.52
N LEU A 105 25.40 7.49 0.32
CA LEU A 105 26.82 7.81 0.12
C LEU A 105 27.12 9.30 0.39
N GLN A 106 26.21 10.20 0.01
CA GLN A 106 26.40 11.65 0.15
C GLN A 106 26.06 12.17 1.54
N HIS A 107 25.02 11.61 2.18
CA HIS A 107 24.44 12.14 3.42
C HIS A 107 24.57 11.19 4.61
N GLY A 108 25.27 10.07 4.44
CA GLY A 108 25.41 9.04 5.47
C GLY A 108 24.25 8.05 5.50
N ILE A 109 24.44 6.99 6.29
CA ILE A 109 23.51 5.87 6.40
C ILE A 109 22.21 6.33 7.06
N ARG A 110 21.08 6.26 6.35
CA ARG A 110 19.76 6.58 6.90
C ARG A 110 19.09 5.33 7.48
N GLY A 111 18.41 5.48 8.63
CA GLY A 111 17.54 4.45 9.24
C GLY A 111 18.19 3.51 10.26
N PHE A 112 19.52 3.53 10.42
CA PHE A 112 20.24 2.68 11.38
C PHE A 112 20.72 3.40 12.65
N GLN A 113 20.76 4.73 12.62
CA GLN A 113 21.00 5.57 13.78
C GLN A 113 19.76 6.40 14.04
N VAL A 114 19.42 6.61 15.32
CA VAL A 114 18.53 7.71 15.70
C VAL A 114 19.32 8.98 15.45
N VAL A 115 19.34 9.44 14.20
CA VAL A 115 19.82 10.77 13.88
C VAL A 115 18.84 11.70 14.58
N HIS A 116 19.33 12.50 15.52
CA HIS A 116 18.62 13.69 15.97
C HIS A 116 18.70 14.66 14.79
N ASP A 117 17.81 14.47 13.82
CA ASP A 117 17.65 15.45 12.75
C ASP A 117 17.22 16.75 13.45
N GLN A 118 18.11 17.73 13.49
CA GLN A 118 17.77 19.10 13.90
C GLN A 118 17.02 19.76 12.75
N LEU A 119 15.88 19.18 12.36
CA LEU A 119 14.97 19.82 11.44
C LEU A 119 14.33 20.99 12.19
N SER A 120 14.39 22.18 11.60
CA SER A 120 13.64 23.29 12.15
C SER A 120 12.13 22.97 12.03
N PRO A 121 11.28 23.54 12.89
CA PRO A 121 9.84 23.41 12.74
C PRO A 121 9.35 23.78 11.33
N ALA A 122 10.03 24.71 10.65
CA ALA A 122 9.75 25.09 9.27
C ALA A 122 10.05 23.94 8.28
N ASP A 123 11.20 23.28 8.40
CA ASP A 123 11.57 22.16 7.53
C ASP A 123 10.60 20.98 7.67
N ILE A 124 10.11 20.73 8.88
CA ILE A 124 9.10 19.68 9.16
C ILE A 124 7.79 20.03 8.45
N THR A 125 7.38 21.30 8.48
CA THR A 125 6.12 21.74 7.87
C THR A 125 6.14 21.80 6.34
N GLU A 126 7.31 21.91 5.73
CA GLU A 126 7.45 21.94 4.27
C GLU A 126 7.76 20.55 3.68
N TYR A 127 8.03 19.56 4.54
CA TYR A 127 8.42 18.23 4.10
C TYR A 127 7.29 17.53 3.32
N GLY A 128 7.58 17.16 2.07
CA GLY A 128 6.63 16.48 1.19
C GLY A 128 5.76 17.41 0.34
N VAL A 129 5.88 18.74 0.49
CA VAL A 129 5.24 19.70 -0.41
C VAL A 129 5.99 19.76 -1.74
N ASP A 130 5.26 19.58 -2.85
CA ASP A 130 5.79 19.76 -4.20
C ASP A 130 5.63 21.22 -4.65
N TRP A 131 6.56 22.07 -4.20
CA TRP A 131 6.58 23.50 -4.56
C TRP A 131 6.77 23.73 -6.07
N ASP A 132 7.42 22.79 -6.78
CA ASP A 132 7.65 22.89 -8.22
C ASP A 132 6.37 22.61 -9.02
N ALA A 133 5.55 21.64 -8.59
CA ALA A 133 4.21 21.41 -9.18
C ALA A 133 3.32 22.66 -9.04
N ILE A 134 3.47 23.41 -7.95
CA ILE A 134 2.77 24.67 -7.71
C ILE A 134 3.30 25.80 -8.60
N GLY A 135 4.63 25.97 -8.66
CA GLY A 135 5.29 27.03 -9.41
C GLY A 135 5.13 26.92 -10.93
N ASN A 136 5.02 25.69 -11.45
CA ASN A 136 4.87 25.42 -12.88
C ASN A 136 3.42 25.55 -13.40
N GLY A 137 2.49 25.98 -12.56
CA GLY A 137 1.12 26.31 -12.99
C GLY A 137 0.18 25.11 -13.11
N ASP A 138 0.53 23.94 -12.55
CA ASP A 138 -0.40 22.80 -12.38
C ASP A 138 -1.42 23.12 -11.29
N ASN A 139 -2.34 24.00 -11.67
CA ASN A 139 -3.34 24.64 -10.82
C ASN A 139 -4.43 23.68 -10.36
N HIS A 140 -4.40 22.40 -10.76
CA HIS A 140 -5.46 21.45 -10.43
C HIS A 140 -5.42 21.05 -8.96
N TYR A 141 -4.22 20.84 -8.40
CA TYR A 141 -4.03 20.53 -6.98
C TYR A 141 -4.43 21.71 -6.09
N LEU A 142 -4.00 22.93 -6.46
CA LEU A 142 -4.38 24.18 -5.80
C LEU A 142 -5.86 24.50 -5.91
N ARG A 143 -6.49 24.23 -7.07
CA ARG A 143 -7.94 24.39 -7.24
C ARG A 143 -8.72 23.42 -6.37
N HIS A 144 -8.38 22.13 -6.40
CA HIS A 144 -9.01 21.13 -5.55
C HIS A 144 -8.82 21.48 -4.07
N HIS A 145 -7.61 21.92 -3.69
CA HIS A 145 -7.32 22.43 -2.36
C HIS A 145 -8.25 23.59 -1.98
N ASN A 146 -8.29 24.66 -2.76
CA ASN A 146 -9.08 25.88 -2.48
C ASN A 146 -10.59 25.62 -2.45
N VAL A 147 -11.08 24.61 -3.18
CA VAL A 147 -12.51 24.27 -3.23
C VAL A 147 -12.94 23.47 -2.00
N HIS A 148 -12.13 22.53 -1.54
CA HIS A 148 -12.52 21.57 -0.50
C HIS A 148 -12.10 21.98 0.90
N ASN A 149 -11.42 23.11 1.02
CA ASN A 149 -10.79 23.46 2.26
C ASN A 149 -10.94 24.93 2.65
N THR A 150 -11.18 25.16 3.93
CA THR A 150 -11.13 26.49 4.54
C THR A 150 -9.67 26.98 4.65
N ASN A 151 -9.46 28.26 4.34
CA ASN A 151 -8.21 28.97 4.60
C ASN A 151 -8.02 29.09 6.12
N ASP A 152 -6.85 28.69 6.62
CA ASP A 152 -6.49 28.86 8.03
C ASP A 152 -5.89 30.24 8.30
N ALA A 153 -5.92 30.63 9.57
CA ALA A 153 -5.29 31.87 10.06
C ALA A 153 -3.76 31.76 10.24
N PHE A 154 -3.16 30.58 10.03
CA PHE A 154 -1.72 30.36 10.09
C PHE A 154 -1.06 30.78 8.76
N SER A 155 -0.58 32.00 8.73
CA SER A 155 -0.51 32.87 7.55
C SER A 155 0.68 32.69 6.59
N ASN A 156 1.43 31.57 6.58
CA ASN A 156 2.58 31.43 5.69
C ASN A 156 2.62 30.14 4.85
N ASN A 157 1.89 29.08 5.22
CA ASN A 157 1.82 27.85 4.44
C ASN A 157 0.35 27.44 4.23
N PRO A 158 -0.18 27.55 3.00
CA PRO A 158 -1.59 27.23 2.71
C PRO A 158 -1.93 25.75 2.96
N PHE A 159 -0.95 24.89 3.19
CA PHE A 159 -1.13 23.45 3.33
C PHE A 159 -1.15 22.94 4.79
N LEU A 160 -0.95 23.82 5.77
CA LEU A 160 -0.96 23.49 7.21
C LEU A 160 -2.33 23.69 7.83
N THR A 161 -3.20 22.72 7.66
CA THR A 161 -4.59 22.83 8.07
C THR A 161 -5.03 21.49 8.63
N HIS A 162 -5.37 21.50 9.91
CA HIS A 162 -5.73 20.34 10.74
C HIS A 162 -4.58 19.35 10.97
N GLN A 163 -3.84 19.57 12.07
CA GLN A 163 -3.07 18.50 12.70
C GLN A 163 -4.06 17.58 13.45
N PRO A 164 -4.17 16.29 13.12
CA PRO A 164 -5.01 15.37 13.87
C PRO A 164 -4.47 15.22 15.30
N GLU A 165 -5.33 15.35 16.31
CA GLU A 165 -4.95 15.12 17.72
C GLU A 165 -4.61 13.64 17.99
N GLN A 166 -5.10 12.72 17.14
CA GLN A 166 -4.92 11.29 17.25
C GLN A 166 -4.69 10.66 15.87
N TYR A 167 -3.91 9.58 15.83
CA TYR A 167 -3.69 8.80 14.60
C TYR A 167 -4.96 8.03 14.19
N SER A 168 -5.18 7.89 12.88
CA SER A 168 -6.19 6.96 12.38
C SER A 168 -5.75 5.53 12.72
N VAL A 169 -6.46 4.89 13.65
CA VAL A 169 -6.27 3.46 13.94
C VAL A 169 -7.11 2.68 12.95
N VAL A 170 -6.45 1.81 12.18
CA VAL A 170 -7.12 0.83 11.31
C VAL A 170 -6.83 -0.54 11.90
N ASP A 171 -7.79 -1.07 12.64
CA ASP A 171 -7.71 -2.45 13.13
C ASP A 171 -8.14 -3.41 12.01
N VAL A 172 -7.20 -4.21 11.53
CA VAL A 172 -7.45 -5.30 10.59
C VAL A 172 -7.47 -6.60 11.39
N HIS A 173 -8.67 -7.13 11.65
CA HIS A 173 -8.81 -8.42 12.31
C HIS A 173 -8.61 -9.56 11.31
N GLU A 174 -7.68 -10.47 11.60
CA GLU A 174 -7.53 -11.70 10.83
C GLU A 174 -8.78 -12.57 11.02
N PRO A 175 -9.38 -13.11 9.93
CA PRO A 175 -10.54 -13.97 10.05
C PRO A 175 -10.15 -15.27 10.76
N ASN A 176 -11.01 -15.74 11.65
CA ASN A 176 -10.81 -17.03 12.32
C ASN A 176 -10.86 -18.18 11.30
N CYS A 177 -9.99 -19.17 11.48
CA CYS A 177 -10.01 -20.39 10.67
C CYS A 177 -11.27 -21.22 10.99
N PRO A 178 -12.14 -21.53 10.00
CA PRO A 178 -13.32 -22.36 10.22
C PRO A 178 -13.00 -23.86 10.23
N LEU A 179 -11.81 -24.25 9.75
CA LEU A 179 -11.39 -25.64 9.61
C LEU A 179 -10.52 -26.12 10.77
N THR A 180 -10.61 -27.42 11.08
CA THR A 180 -9.66 -28.10 11.97
C THR A 180 -8.32 -28.34 11.26
N ALA A 181 -7.26 -28.62 12.02
CA ALA A 181 -5.94 -28.89 11.45
C ALA A 181 -5.94 -30.06 10.44
N GLU A 182 -6.72 -31.12 10.68
CA GLU A 182 -6.84 -32.26 9.77
C GLU A 182 -7.55 -31.86 8.46
N GLN A 183 -8.58 -31.02 8.55
CA GLN A 183 -9.30 -30.50 7.40
C GLN A 183 -8.44 -29.57 6.54
N ILE A 184 -7.58 -28.75 7.16
CA ILE A 184 -6.60 -27.91 6.45
C ILE A 184 -5.62 -28.79 5.65
N VAL A 185 -5.05 -29.82 6.29
CA VAL A 185 -4.14 -30.74 5.60
C VAL A 185 -4.84 -31.43 4.42
N TYR A 186 -6.09 -31.84 4.60
CA TYR A 186 -6.88 -32.42 3.52
C TYR A 186 -7.10 -31.43 2.36
N LEU A 187 -7.50 -30.19 2.67
CA LEU A 187 -7.68 -29.13 1.69
C LEU A 187 -6.38 -28.87 0.91
N ASP A 188 -5.25 -28.70 1.62
CA ASP A 188 -3.95 -28.41 1.02
C ASP A 188 -3.49 -29.52 0.09
N GLN A 189 -3.67 -30.78 0.50
CA GLN A 189 -3.36 -31.94 -0.35
C GLN A 189 -4.18 -31.92 -1.63
N ARG A 190 -5.48 -31.64 -1.55
CA ARG A 190 -6.36 -31.59 -2.72
C ARG A 190 -6.00 -30.44 -3.66
N VAL A 191 -5.78 -29.24 -3.12
CA VAL A 191 -5.40 -28.05 -3.90
C VAL A 191 -4.03 -28.22 -4.55
N SER A 192 -3.07 -28.87 -3.87
CA SER A 192 -1.71 -29.10 -4.40
C SER A 192 -1.65 -29.96 -5.67
N THR A 193 -2.73 -30.69 -5.99
CA THR A 193 -2.82 -31.47 -7.25
C THR A 193 -3.06 -30.61 -8.49
N ILE A 194 -3.47 -29.36 -8.32
CA ILE A 194 -3.74 -28.44 -9.42
C ILE A 194 -2.39 -27.88 -9.92
N PRO A 195 -2.04 -28.04 -11.21
CA PRO A 195 -0.84 -27.44 -11.77
C PRO A 195 -0.83 -25.93 -11.56
N PHE A 196 0.23 -25.43 -10.92
CA PHE A 196 0.33 -24.02 -10.57
C PHE A 196 0.98 -23.20 -11.69
N ALA A 197 0.33 -22.10 -12.07
CA ALA A 197 0.84 -21.03 -12.92
C ALA A 197 0.37 -19.69 -12.35
N TYR A 198 1.15 -18.63 -12.58
CA TYR A 198 0.82 -17.26 -12.15
C TYR A 198 -0.22 -16.62 -13.09
N GLU A 199 -1.35 -17.29 -13.25
CA GLU A 199 -2.41 -16.92 -14.19
C GLU A 199 -3.78 -16.93 -13.49
N VAL A 200 -4.64 -15.99 -13.90
CA VAL A 200 -5.98 -15.81 -13.30
C VAL A 200 -6.83 -17.08 -13.42
N ASP A 201 -6.71 -17.81 -14.54
CA ASP A 201 -7.45 -19.05 -14.75
C ASP A 201 -7.04 -20.15 -13.75
N THR A 202 -5.75 -20.23 -13.40
CA THR A 202 -5.27 -21.13 -12.36
C THR A 202 -5.80 -20.72 -11.00
N TYR A 203 -5.77 -19.42 -10.67
CA TYR A 203 -6.30 -18.91 -9.39
C TYR A 203 -7.79 -19.21 -9.25
N ARG A 204 -8.56 -19.02 -10.34
CA ARG A 204 -9.98 -19.37 -10.39
C ARG A 204 -10.19 -20.87 -10.17
N THR A 205 -9.40 -21.72 -10.81
CA THR A 205 -9.49 -23.18 -10.66
C THR A 205 -9.21 -23.61 -9.22
N ILE A 206 -8.20 -23.01 -8.60
CA ILE A 206 -7.86 -23.21 -7.18
C ILE A 206 -9.03 -22.80 -6.29
N TRP A 207 -9.58 -21.59 -6.48
CA TRP A 207 -10.73 -21.12 -5.71
C TRP A 207 -11.94 -22.05 -5.83
N VAL A 208 -12.39 -22.34 -7.06
CA VAL A 208 -13.58 -23.17 -7.30
C VAL A 208 -13.42 -24.54 -6.66
N THR A 209 -12.23 -25.14 -6.78
CA THR A 209 -11.95 -26.46 -6.20
C THR A 209 -11.97 -26.41 -4.68
N ALA A 210 -11.25 -25.46 -4.08
CA ALA A 210 -11.16 -25.31 -2.63
C ALA A 210 -12.54 -24.96 -2.02
N PHE A 211 -13.26 -24.02 -2.63
CA PHE A 211 -14.59 -23.62 -2.21
C PHE A 211 -15.58 -24.78 -2.24
N ALA A 212 -15.54 -25.59 -3.30
CA ALA A 212 -16.37 -26.79 -3.42
C ALA A 212 -16.05 -27.84 -2.36
N ILE A 213 -14.76 -28.08 -2.07
CA ILE A 213 -14.32 -29.00 -1.01
C ILE A 213 -14.86 -28.52 0.33
N CYS A 214 -14.63 -27.26 0.66
CA CYS A 214 -15.01 -26.77 1.97
C CYS A 214 -16.54 -26.75 2.15
N THR A 215 -17.30 -26.40 1.10
CA THR A 215 -18.78 -26.39 1.14
C THR A 215 -19.39 -27.78 1.18
N ASN A 216 -18.93 -28.69 0.32
CA ASN A 216 -19.61 -29.97 0.08
C ASN A 216 -19.04 -31.11 0.92
N GLU A 217 -17.75 -31.05 1.27
CA GLU A 217 -17.04 -32.14 1.95
C GLU A 217 -16.75 -31.81 3.42
N LEU A 218 -16.39 -30.56 3.72
CA LEU A 218 -15.96 -30.17 5.07
C LEU A 218 -17.06 -29.51 5.90
N SER A 219 -18.09 -28.94 5.25
CA SER A 219 -19.19 -28.21 5.90
C SER A 219 -18.68 -27.22 6.97
N TRP A 220 -17.62 -26.51 6.59
CA TRP A 220 -17.01 -25.36 7.29
C TRP A 220 -18.00 -24.35 7.89
#